data_AF-A0A3D1P0K4-F1
#
_entry.id   AF-A0A3D1P0K4-F1
#
_cell.length_a   1.000
_cell.length_b   1.000
_cell.length_c   1.000
_cell.angle_alpha   90.00
_cell.angle_beta   90.00
_cell.angle_gamma   90.00
#
_symmetry.space_group_name_H-M   'P 1'
#
loop_
_entity.id
_entity.type
_entity.pdbx_description
1 polymer ?
#
loop_
_entity_poly.entity_id
_entity_poly.type
_entity_poly.pdbx_seq_one_letter_code
_entity_poly.pdbx_strand_id
1 'polypeptide(L)'
;MRAEAARVRRLQRLEKVRAHAKQAAALEAARAEVTLAQLEALAARTEAMAADYRGRTGLRDGLELRQLGQFVAGLTGINNTTRGDALQAQQLADAKQQELALAERRRVAVEDRARLGERALAQRLQTPVLGSRRAVGTGLE
;
A
#
# COMPACT_ATOMS: atom_id res chain seq x y z
N MET A 1 9.49 -11.77 35.30
CA MET A 1 10.57 -11.16 34.48
C MET A 1 10.85 -11.89 33.16
N ARG A 2 11.31 -13.16 33.13
CA ARG A 2 11.67 -13.85 31.86
C ARG A 2 10.51 -13.99 30.86
N ALA A 3 9.31 -14.34 31.33
CA ALA A 3 8.12 -14.49 30.47
C ALA A 3 7.68 -13.16 29.83
N GLU A 4 7.79 -12.05 30.55
CA GLU A 4 7.45 -10.71 30.04
C GLU A 4 8.46 -10.22 29.02
N ALA A 5 9.76 -10.40 29.29
CA ALA A 5 10.81 -10.12 28.32
C ALA A 5 10.64 -10.95 27.03
N ALA A 6 10.23 -12.22 27.14
CA ALA A 6 9.92 -13.06 25.98
C ALA A 6 8.70 -12.55 25.20
N ARG A 7 7.66 -12.06 25.89
CA ARG A 7 6.47 -11.45 25.27
C ARG A 7 6.83 -10.18 24.50
N VAL A 8 7.65 -9.30 25.07
CA VAL A 8 8.14 -8.08 24.39
C VAL A 8 8.95 -8.43 23.15
N ARG A 9 9.89 -9.37 23.25
CA ARG A 9 10.66 -9.85 22.07
C ARG A 9 9.76 -10.42 20.97
N ARG A 10 8.68 -11.11 21.34
CA ARG A 10 7.69 -11.61 20.36
C ARG A 10 6.95 -10.47 19.67
N LEU A 11 6.60 -9.40 20.39
CA LEU A 11 5.96 -8.22 19.80
C LEU A 11 6.90 -7.50 18.83
N GLN A 12 8.17 -7.31 19.19
CA GLN A 12 9.19 -6.73 18.30
C GLN A 12 9.38 -7.56 17.01
N ARG A 13 9.40 -8.89 17.12
CA ARG A 13 9.46 -9.76 15.93
C ARG A 13 8.21 -9.60 15.05
N LEU A 14 7.04 -9.52 15.67
CA LEU A 14 5.78 -9.31 14.93
C LEU A 14 5.77 -7.94 14.24
N GLU A 15 6.27 -6.90 14.89
CA GLU A 15 6.40 -5.56 14.32
C GLU A 15 7.28 -5.58 13.06
N LYS A 16 8.44 -6.25 13.09
CA LYS A 16 9.29 -6.45 11.89
C LYS A 16 8.54 -7.13 10.76
N VAL A 17 7.81 -8.21 11.05
CA VAL A 17 6.99 -8.91 10.04
C VAL A 17 5.91 -7.98 9.47
N ARG A 18 5.27 -7.16 10.31
CA ARG A 18 4.26 -6.19 9.86
C ARG A 18 4.88 -5.06 9.04
N ALA A 19 6.10 -4.62 9.34
CA ALA A 19 6.82 -3.64 8.54
C ALA A 19 7.09 -4.18 7.12
N HIS A 20 7.55 -5.42 6.99
CA HIS A 20 7.71 -6.08 5.69
C HIS A 20 6.38 -6.23 4.95
N ALA A 21 5.31 -6.64 5.63
CA ALA A 21 3.99 -6.73 5.03
C ALA A 21 3.48 -5.37 4.51
N LYS A 22 3.72 -4.29 5.27
CA LYS A 22 3.39 -2.92 4.85
C LYS A 22 4.22 -2.49 3.63
N GLN A 23 5.51 -2.83 3.59
CA GLN A 23 6.37 -2.54 2.44
C GLN A 23 5.91 -3.30 1.19
N ALA A 24 5.55 -4.57 1.31
CA ALA A 24 5.01 -5.35 0.21
C ALA A 24 3.69 -4.76 -0.30
N ALA A 25 2.75 -4.41 0.60
CA ALA A 25 1.51 -3.75 0.22
C ALA A 25 1.74 -2.39 -0.47
N ALA A 26 2.76 -1.63 -0.04
CA ALA A 26 3.11 -0.35 -0.66
C ALA A 26 3.64 -0.53 -2.08
N LEU A 27 4.46 -1.55 -2.33
CA LEU A 27 4.96 -1.88 -3.65
C LEU A 27 3.82 -2.31 -4.60
N GLU A 28 2.90 -3.13 -4.13
CA GLU A 28 1.74 -3.56 -4.92
C GLU A 28 0.79 -2.39 -5.23
N ALA A 29 0.54 -1.51 -4.27
CA ALA A 29 -0.22 -0.28 -4.51
C ALA A 29 0.46 0.61 -5.55
N ALA A 30 1.76 0.85 -5.42
CA ALA A 30 2.51 1.65 -6.39
C ALA A 30 2.50 1.04 -7.80
N ARG A 31 2.58 -0.29 -7.92
CA ARG A 31 2.48 -0.98 -9.21
C ARG A 31 1.11 -0.77 -9.85
N ALA A 32 0.03 -0.90 -9.08
CA ALA A 32 -1.33 -0.69 -9.57
C ALA A 32 -1.54 0.75 -10.07
N GLU A 33 -1.05 1.75 -9.32
CA GLU A 33 -1.08 3.17 -9.72
C GLU A 33 -0.31 3.42 -11.02
N VAL A 34 0.88 2.82 -11.17
CA VAL A 34 1.67 2.95 -12.39
C VAL A 34 0.91 2.36 -13.58
N THR A 35 0.27 1.21 -13.42
CA THR A 35 -0.54 0.60 -14.49
C THR A 35 -1.73 1.48 -14.87
N LEU A 36 -2.45 2.04 -13.89
CA LEU A 36 -3.53 2.99 -14.15
C LEU A 36 -3.03 4.19 -14.96
N ALA A 37 -1.96 4.84 -14.50
CA ALA A 37 -1.38 6.01 -15.18
C ALA A 37 -0.94 5.69 -16.62
N GLN A 38 -0.40 4.50 -16.86
CA GLN A 38 -0.02 4.05 -18.21
C GLN A 38 -1.23 3.89 -19.13
N LEU A 39 -2.34 3.32 -18.62
CA LEU A 39 -3.56 3.14 -19.39
C LEU A 39 -4.25 4.48 -19.69
N GLU A 40 -4.31 5.38 -18.71
CA GLU A 40 -4.83 6.74 -18.90
C GLU A 40 -4.01 7.51 -19.95
N ALA A 41 -2.68 7.43 -19.87
CA ALA A 41 -1.80 8.06 -20.86
C ALA A 41 -1.96 7.44 -22.26
N LEU A 42 -2.20 6.12 -22.35
CA LEU A 42 -2.49 5.46 -23.62
C LEU A 42 -3.83 5.90 -24.21
N ALA A 43 -4.88 5.94 -23.40
CA ALA A 43 -6.20 6.44 -23.80
C ALA A 43 -6.11 7.89 -24.31
N ALA A 44 -5.46 8.79 -23.57
CA ALA A 44 -5.28 10.18 -23.97
C ALA A 44 -4.52 10.31 -25.31
N ARG A 45 -3.44 9.54 -25.51
CA ARG A 45 -2.67 9.56 -26.76
C ARG A 45 -3.49 9.04 -27.95
N THR A 46 -4.25 7.97 -27.76
CA THR A 46 -5.09 7.41 -28.83
C THR A 46 -6.24 8.33 -29.19
N GLU A 47 -6.81 9.03 -28.20
CA GLU A 47 -7.82 10.07 -28.41
C GLU A 47 -7.28 11.26 -29.21
N ALA A 48 -6.11 11.78 -28.81
CA ALA A 48 -5.43 12.86 -29.53
C ALA A 48 -5.13 12.47 -30.97
N MET A 49 -4.57 11.27 -31.19
CA MET A 49 -4.31 10.75 -32.52
C MET A 49 -5.59 10.67 -33.35
N ALA A 50 -6.67 10.11 -32.81
CA ALA A 50 -7.94 10.03 -33.53
C ALA A 50 -8.49 11.42 -33.90
N ALA A 51 -8.34 12.42 -33.03
CA ALA A 51 -8.74 13.80 -33.30
C ALA A 51 -7.91 14.43 -34.42
N ASP A 52 -6.58 14.26 -34.39
CA ASP A 52 -5.67 14.77 -35.43
C ASP A 52 -6.03 14.21 -36.82
N TYR A 53 -6.30 12.90 -36.89
CA TYR A 53 -6.70 12.27 -38.14
C TYR A 53 -8.09 12.73 -38.62
N ARG A 54 -9.06 12.97 -37.72
CA ARG A 54 -10.37 13.54 -38.10
C ARG A 54 -10.26 14.96 -38.63
N GLY A 55 -9.31 15.75 -38.13
CA GLY A 55 -9.10 17.13 -38.57
C GLY A 55 -8.48 17.28 -39.97
N ARG A 56 -8.09 16.17 -40.61
CA ARG A 56 -7.39 16.19 -41.90
C ARG A 56 -8.35 16.47 -43.06
N THR A 57 -8.14 17.60 -43.75
CA THR A 57 -9.01 18.07 -44.85
C THR A 57 -8.43 17.89 -46.26
N GLY A 58 -7.12 17.67 -46.39
CA GLY A 58 -6.42 17.55 -47.68
C GLY A 58 -6.46 16.14 -48.28
N LEU A 59 -7.64 15.55 -48.40
CA LEU A 59 -7.84 14.22 -48.98
C LEU A 59 -7.97 14.30 -50.50
N ARG A 60 -7.34 13.37 -51.22
CA ARG A 60 -7.24 13.38 -52.68
C ARG A 60 -8.48 12.82 -53.37
N ASP A 61 -9.11 11.81 -52.76
CA ASP A 61 -10.28 11.14 -53.31
C ASP A 61 -11.15 10.48 -52.22
N GLY A 62 -12.25 9.85 -52.65
CA GLY A 62 -13.17 9.13 -51.77
C GLY A 62 -12.64 7.79 -51.25
N LEU A 63 -11.58 7.22 -51.83
CA LEU A 63 -10.94 6.01 -51.29
C LEU A 63 -10.12 6.39 -50.06
N GLU A 64 -9.31 7.45 -50.14
CA GLU A 64 -8.53 7.97 -49.03
C GLU A 64 -9.44 8.40 -47.86
N LEU A 65 -10.58 9.02 -48.15
CA LEU A 65 -11.60 9.36 -47.15
C LEU A 65 -12.14 8.11 -46.42
N ARG A 66 -12.44 7.03 -47.16
CA ARG A 66 -12.93 5.78 -46.56
C ARG A 66 -11.85 5.12 -45.68
N GLN A 67 -10.60 5.09 -46.14
CA GLN A 67 -9.48 4.56 -45.38
C GLN A 67 -9.25 5.34 -44.08
N LEU A 68 -9.30 6.68 -44.16
CA LEU A 68 -9.22 7.54 -42.97
C LEU A 68 -10.35 7.25 -41.97
N GLY A 69 -11.59 7.12 -42.46
CA GLY A 69 -12.74 6.79 -41.62
C GLY A 69 -12.59 5.46 -40.91
N GLN A 70 -12.13 4.41 -41.61
CA GLN A 70 -11.87 3.10 -41.01
C GLN A 70 -10.76 3.15 -39.97
N PHE A 71 -9.69 3.90 -40.25
CA PHE A 71 -8.58 4.07 -39.33
C PHE A 71 -9.01 4.79 -38.03
N VAL A 72 -9.74 5.90 -38.15
CA VAL A 72 -10.29 6.64 -37.00
C VAL A 72 -11.27 5.78 -36.20
N ALA A 73 -12.11 4.99 -36.87
CA ALA A 73 -13.01 4.05 -36.20
C ALA A 73 -12.22 2.99 -35.41
N GLY A 74 -11.14 2.46 -35.98
CA GLY A 74 -10.24 1.52 -35.31
C GLY A 74 -9.58 2.14 -34.06
N LEU A 75 -9.03 3.35 -34.17
CA LEU A 75 -8.46 4.08 -33.03
C LEU A 75 -9.49 4.35 -31.94
N THR A 76 -10.71 4.72 -32.32
CA THR A 76 -11.80 4.96 -31.38
C THR A 76 -12.18 3.66 -30.65
N GLY A 77 -12.22 2.53 -31.35
CA GLY A 77 -12.41 1.21 -30.74
C GLY A 77 -11.32 0.85 -29.72
N ILE A 78 -10.06 1.05 -30.08
CA ILE A 78 -8.92 0.82 -29.17
C ILE A 78 -9.04 1.72 -27.93
N ASN A 79 -9.30 3.02 -28.11
CA ASN A 79 -9.45 3.95 -27.00
C ASN A 79 -10.58 3.53 -26.05
N ASN A 80 -11.74 3.12 -26.58
CA ASN A 80 -12.85 2.65 -25.75
C ASN A 80 -12.47 1.43 -24.90
N THR A 81 -11.77 0.47 -25.48
CA THR A 81 -11.25 -0.70 -24.73
C THR A 81 -10.24 -0.26 -23.68
N THR A 82 -9.26 0.58 -24.02
CA THR A 82 -8.25 1.07 -23.07
C THR A 82 -8.87 1.87 -21.93
N ARG A 83 -9.93 2.65 -22.18
CA ARG A 83 -10.69 3.33 -21.12
C ARG A 83 -11.42 2.34 -20.21
N GLY A 84 -11.96 1.26 -20.77
CA GLY A 84 -12.51 0.15 -19.99
C GLY A 84 -11.45 -0.48 -19.08
N ASP A 85 -10.27 -0.78 -19.62
CA ASP A 85 -9.14 -1.33 -18.87
C ASP A 85 -8.67 -0.36 -17.78
N ALA A 86 -8.63 0.95 -18.06
CA ALA A 86 -8.27 1.98 -17.09
C ALA A 86 -9.26 2.00 -15.91
N LEU A 87 -10.56 1.86 -16.15
CA LEU A 87 -11.55 1.76 -15.07
C LEU A 87 -11.33 0.53 -14.19
N GLN A 88 -10.98 -0.61 -14.77
CA GLN A 88 -10.64 -1.82 -14.01
C GLN A 88 -9.34 -1.63 -13.22
N ALA A 89 -8.33 -1.01 -13.82
CA ALA A 89 -7.07 -0.70 -13.15
C ALA A 89 -7.28 0.30 -11.99
N GLN A 90 -8.19 1.26 -12.13
CA GLN A 90 -8.55 2.19 -11.06
C GLN A 90 -9.15 1.45 -9.87
N GLN A 91 -10.11 0.56 -10.10
CA GLN A 91 -10.72 -0.25 -9.03
C GLN A 91 -9.66 -1.10 -8.31
N LEU A 92 -8.70 -1.65 -9.06
CA LEU A 92 -7.59 -2.40 -8.49
C LEU A 92 -6.65 -1.51 -7.67
N ALA A 93 -6.29 -0.33 -8.18
CA ALA A 93 -5.45 0.63 -7.49
C ALA A 93 -6.09 1.07 -6.16
N ASP A 94 -7.37 1.42 -6.18
CA ASP A 94 -8.16 1.76 -4.99
C ASP A 94 -8.16 0.62 -3.96
N ALA A 95 -8.39 -0.62 -4.40
CA ALA A 95 -8.34 -1.78 -3.53
C ALA A 95 -6.94 -1.97 -2.90
N LYS A 96 -5.86 -1.77 -3.67
CA LYS A 96 -4.49 -1.86 -3.15
C LYS A 96 -4.12 -0.73 -2.21
N GLN A 97 -4.61 0.49 -2.44
CA GLN A 97 -4.47 1.59 -1.48
C GLN A 97 -5.17 1.26 -0.15
N GLN A 98 -6.37 0.67 -0.19
CA GLN A 98 -7.08 0.24 1.01
C GLN A 98 -6.31 -0.87 1.76
N GLU A 99 -5.78 -1.87 1.05
CA GLU A 99 -4.94 -2.92 1.62
C GLU A 99 -3.69 -2.32 2.33
N LEU A 100 -3.03 -1.35 1.69
CA LEU A 100 -1.90 -0.62 2.27
C LEU A 100 -2.31 0.12 3.55
N ALA A 101 -3.43 0.84 3.53
CA ALA A 101 -3.93 1.54 4.71
C ALA A 101 -4.22 0.58 5.87
N LEU A 102 -4.81 -0.59 5.59
CA LEU A 102 -5.03 -1.64 6.59
C LEU A 102 -3.70 -2.23 7.11
N ALA A 103 -2.71 -2.43 6.25
CA ALA A 103 -1.39 -2.92 6.65
C ALA A 103 -0.67 -1.92 7.56
N GLU A 104 -0.73 -0.63 7.26
CA GLU A 104 -0.16 0.43 8.11
C GLU A 104 -0.85 0.47 9.47
N ARG A 105 -2.19 0.48 9.52
CA ARG A 105 -2.95 0.43 10.79
C ARG A 105 -2.56 -0.77 11.65
N ARG A 106 -2.39 -1.95 11.04
CA ARG A 106 -1.94 -3.16 11.74
C ARG A 106 -0.51 -3.05 12.25
N ARG A 107 0.40 -2.41 11.49
CA ARG A 107 1.79 -2.16 11.91
C ARG A 107 1.81 -1.24 13.14
N VAL A 108 1.14 -0.09 13.06
CA VAL A 108 1.03 0.88 14.16
C VAL A 108 0.46 0.24 15.42
N ALA A 109 -0.64 -0.53 15.30
CA ALA A 109 -1.23 -1.21 16.45
C ALA A 109 -0.30 -2.23 17.13
N VAL A 110 0.64 -2.83 16.41
CA VAL A 110 1.64 -3.75 17.00
C VAL A 110 2.80 -2.95 17.61
N GLU A 111 3.24 -1.89 16.94
CA GLU A 111 4.27 -0.97 17.42
C GLU A 111 3.88 -0.35 18.77
N ASP A 112 2.64 0.13 18.89
CA ASP A 112 2.12 0.70 20.15
C ASP A 112 2.13 -0.32 21.28
N ARG A 113 1.72 -1.57 21.00
CA ARG A 113 1.76 -2.66 22.00
C ARG A 113 3.18 -3.01 22.40
N ALA A 114 4.12 -3.00 21.46
CA ALA A 114 5.53 -3.27 21.75
C ALA A 114 6.09 -2.18 22.67
N ARG A 115 5.87 -0.90 22.33
CA ARG A 115 6.31 0.26 23.13
C ARG A 115 5.71 0.26 24.54
N LEU A 116 4.42 -0.03 24.67
CA LEU A 116 3.77 -0.15 25.98
C LEU A 116 4.36 -1.29 26.81
N GLY A 117 4.61 -2.45 26.18
CA GLY A 117 5.24 -3.60 26.83
C GLY A 117 6.67 -3.30 27.31
N GLU A 118 7.45 -2.59 26.49
CA GLU A 118 8.81 -2.16 26.85
C GLU A 118 8.80 -1.19 28.04
N ARG A 119 7.92 -0.18 28.03
CA ARG A 119 7.77 0.76 29.15
C ARG A 119 7.37 0.06 30.44
N ALA A 120 6.40 -0.87 30.38
CA ALA A 120 5.97 -1.63 31.55
C ALA A 120 7.09 -2.52 32.11
N LEU A 121 7.88 -3.16 31.23
CA LEU A 121 9.02 -3.97 31.65
C LEU A 121 10.12 -3.10 32.29
N ALA A 122 10.42 -1.94 31.70
CA ALA A 122 11.40 -0.99 32.22
C ALA A 122 11.02 -0.46 33.60
N GLN A 123 9.75 -0.05 33.79
CA GLN A 123 9.24 0.40 35.09
C GLN A 123 9.39 -0.67 36.16
N ARG A 124 9.07 -1.93 35.85
CA ARG A 124 9.21 -3.05 36.80
C ARG A 124 10.65 -3.43 37.11
N LEU A 125 11.58 -3.19 36.19
CA LEU A 125 13.01 -3.34 36.45
C LEU A 125 13.56 -2.23 37.35
N GLN A 126 12.95 -1.04 37.31
CA GLN A 126 13.32 0.10 38.16
C GLN A 126 12.72 0.04 39.57
N THR A 127 11.56 -0.59 39.77
CA THR A 127 11.01 -0.80 41.12
C THR A 127 11.84 -1.84 41.87
N PRO A 128 12.66 -1.47 42.88
CA PRO A 128 13.36 -2.45 43.67
C PRO A 128 12.35 -3.30 44.42
N VAL A 129 12.48 -4.63 44.33
CA VAL A 129 11.78 -5.54 45.23
C VAL A 129 12.32 -5.23 46.62
N LEU A 130 11.55 -4.49 47.43
CA LEU A 130 11.86 -4.30 48.84
C LEU A 130 12.03 -5.70 49.45
N GLY A 131 13.28 -6.02 49.75
CA GLY A 131 13.70 -7.34 50.19
C GLY A 131 12.90 -7.78 51.40
N SER A 132 12.67 -9.09 51.47
CA SER A 132 12.17 -9.77 52.65
C SER A 132 12.80 -9.18 53.92
N ARG A 133 11.96 -8.64 54.79
CA ARG A 133 12.34 -8.05 56.07
C ARG A 133 13.11 -9.11 56.85
N ARG A 134 14.42 -8.92 57.01
CA ARG A 134 15.28 -9.76 57.86
C ARG A 134 14.68 -9.72 59.26
N ALA A 135 14.25 -10.86 59.80
CA ALA A 135 13.81 -10.96 61.18
C ALA A 135 15.04 -10.71 62.07
N VAL A 136 15.14 -9.50 62.63
CA VAL A 136 16.10 -9.20 63.70
C VAL A 136 15.50 -9.77 64.97
N GLY A 137 15.82 -11.02 65.27
CA GLY A 137 15.56 -11.61 66.58
C GLY A 137 16.50 -10.98 67.59
N THR A 138 15.96 -10.26 68.57
CA THR A 138 16.68 -9.81 69.75
C THR A 138 16.94 -11.03 70.62
N GLY A 139 18.20 -11.50 70.67
CA GLY A 139 18.63 -12.57 71.57
C GLY A 139 18.78 -12.05 73.00
N LEU A 140 17.68 -12.06 73.74
CA LEU A 140 17.65 -11.92 75.20
C LEU A 140 16.82 -13.07 75.77
N GLU A 141 17.44 -14.23 75.94
CA GLU A 141 17.20 -15.21 77.01
C GLU A 141 18.52 -15.90 77.35
#